data_AF-A0AAE3SHJ2-F1
#
_entry.id   AF-A0AAE3SHJ2-F1
#
_cell.length_a   1.000
_cell.length_b   1.000
_cell.length_c   1.000
_cell.angle_alpha   90.00
_cell.angle_beta   90.00
_cell.angle_gamma   90.00
#
_symmetry.space_group_name_H-M   'P 1'
#
loop_
_entity.id
_entity.type
_entity.pdbx_description
1 polymer ?
#
loop_
_entity_poly.entity_id
_entity_poly.type
_entity_poly.pdbx_seq_one_letter_code
_entity_poly.pdbx_strand_id
1 'polypeptide(L)'
;MEKRLVHKLKMYKVVVDWLDKNKSQLESLPQFNDSFNALKTVVNDIEQLSISSSVETNGVTLDKAGSRMILIDLIIQVVRVLKVYATFTNNQIMMNDIDVTNSLLLRLSEQQLLVKAQKVVEHAKSIQSEAQNYGLTEEKIAELLEAYDTWHSKLSSVRTTVVERKNAGDQLDAHINVADDILKGKIDLLLDLSQNTQPDLYNEYKASREIVNR
;
A
#
# COMPACT_ATOMS: atom_id res chain seq x y z
N MET A 1 9.90 3.29 7.37
CA MET A 1 11.25 3.10 6.80
C MET A 1 12.26 3.19 7.91
N GLU A 2 13.24 2.29 7.97
CA GLU A 2 14.31 2.35 8.97
C GLU A 2 15.20 3.58 8.70
N LYS A 3 15.53 4.36 9.73
CA LYS A 3 16.28 5.63 9.60
C LYS A 3 17.61 5.46 8.84
N ARG A 4 18.24 4.30 8.99
CA ARG A 4 19.47 3.91 8.30
C ARG A 4 19.33 3.91 6.77
N LEU A 5 18.20 3.44 6.25
CA LEU A 5 17.94 3.29 4.81
C LEU A 5 17.76 4.66 4.15
N VAL A 6 17.08 5.58 4.84
CA VAL A 6 16.90 6.98 4.41
C VAL A 6 18.25 7.68 4.27
N HIS A 7 19.15 7.51 5.25
CA HIS A 7 20.47 8.15 5.22
C HIS A 7 21.37 7.55 4.13
N LYS A 8 21.29 6.23 3.90
CA LYS A 8 21.99 5.58 2.77
C LYS A 8 21.51 6.09 1.42
N LEU A 9 20.20 6.19 1.19
CA LEU A 9 19.66 6.72 -0.07
C LEU A 9 20.11 8.16 -0.31
N LYS A 10 20.12 9.01 0.73
CA LYS A 10 20.66 10.37 0.64
C LYS A 10 22.13 10.37 0.22
N MET A 11 22.96 9.52 0.83
CA MET A 11 24.38 9.39 0.44
C MET A 11 24.52 8.94 -1.01
N TYR A 12 23.77 7.92 -1.45
CA TYR A 12 23.83 7.48 -2.85
C TYR A 12 23.47 8.58 -3.85
N LYS A 13 22.45 9.40 -3.54
CA LYS A 13 22.08 10.55 -4.38
C LYS A 13 23.18 11.59 -4.45
N VAL A 14 23.79 11.94 -3.32
CA VAL A 14 24.93 12.88 -3.28
C VAL A 14 26.10 12.36 -4.11
N VAL A 15 26.40 11.07 -4.03
CA VAL A 15 27.46 10.44 -4.85
C VAL A 15 27.10 10.46 -6.33
N VAL A 16 25.87 10.10 -6.71
CA VAL A 16 25.41 10.13 -8.11
C VAL A 16 25.49 11.55 -8.66
N ASP A 17 25.05 12.56 -7.91
CA ASP A 17 25.11 13.96 -8.32
C ASP A 17 26.54 14.45 -8.51
N TRP A 18 27.46 14.06 -7.60
CA TRP A 18 28.87 14.41 -7.72
C TRP A 18 29.53 13.74 -8.93
N LEU A 19 29.22 12.46 -9.18
CA LEU A 19 29.71 11.72 -10.35
C LEU A 19 29.19 12.31 -11.66
N ASP A 20 27.94 12.79 -11.69
CA ASP A 20 27.36 13.44 -12.87
C ASP A 20 28.03 14.80 -13.16
N LYS A 21 28.31 15.59 -12.11
CA LYS A 21 29.02 16.87 -12.22
C LYS A 21 30.44 16.72 -12.74
N ASN A 22 31.13 15.65 -12.34
CA ASN A 22 32.53 15.40 -12.69
C ASN A 22 32.69 14.40 -13.84
N LYS A 23 31.60 14.06 -14.52
CA LYS A 23 31.55 13.02 -15.56
C LYS A 23 32.61 13.21 -16.66
N SER A 24 32.79 14.44 -17.15
CA SER A 24 33.77 14.74 -18.21
C SER A 24 35.23 14.44 -17.82
N GLN A 25 35.57 14.48 -16.54
CA GLN A 25 36.90 14.15 -16.02
C GLN A 25 37.06 12.64 -15.83
N LEU A 26 35.95 11.96 -15.50
CA LEU A 26 35.92 10.55 -15.12
C LEU A 26 35.63 9.59 -16.29
N GLU A 27 35.06 10.08 -17.39
CA GLU A 27 34.76 9.30 -18.61
C GLU A 27 36.00 8.65 -19.24
N SER A 28 37.19 9.19 -18.96
CA SER A 28 38.47 8.62 -19.39
C SER A 28 38.84 7.32 -18.66
N LEU A 29 38.23 7.07 -17.49
CA LEU A 29 38.47 5.87 -16.70
C LEU A 29 37.73 4.66 -17.30
N PRO A 30 38.41 3.50 -17.40
CA PRO A 30 37.81 2.30 -17.98
C PRO A 30 36.60 1.85 -17.15
N GLN A 31 35.51 1.47 -17.83
CA GLN A 31 34.26 0.98 -17.21
C GLN A 31 33.55 1.96 -16.27
N PHE A 32 33.96 3.23 -16.25
CA PHE A 32 33.32 4.26 -15.43
C PHE A 32 31.85 4.45 -15.81
N ASN A 33 31.58 4.66 -17.10
CA ASN A 33 30.22 4.91 -17.60
C ASN A 33 29.27 3.75 -17.29
N ASP A 34 29.73 2.50 -17.45
CA ASP A 34 28.92 1.31 -17.18
C ASP A 34 28.60 1.19 -15.68
N SER A 35 29.60 1.41 -14.83
CA SER A 35 29.45 1.37 -13.37
C SER A 35 28.57 2.50 -12.84
N PHE A 36 28.71 3.70 -13.40
CA PHE A 36 27.91 4.86 -13.06
C PHE A 36 26.44 4.71 -13.49
N ASN A 37 26.18 4.22 -14.70
CA ASN A 37 24.82 3.93 -15.16
C ASN A 37 24.17 2.84 -14.32
N ALA A 38 24.89 1.77 -13.99
CA ALA A 38 24.39 0.72 -13.11
C ALA A 38 24.03 1.26 -11.72
N LEU A 39 24.86 2.15 -11.14
CA LEU A 39 24.54 2.81 -9.87
C LEU A 39 23.28 3.68 -9.99
N LYS A 40 23.17 4.50 -11.04
CA LYS A 40 22.00 5.36 -11.29
C LYS A 40 20.69 4.55 -11.34
N THR A 41 20.70 3.43 -12.07
CA THR A 41 19.53 2.53 -12.14
C THR A 41 19.14 2.01 -10.77
N VAL A 42 20.09 1.45 -10.01
CA VAL A 42 19.81 0.87 -8.69
C VAL A 42 19.34 1.93 -7.70
N VAL A 43 19.88 3.14 -7.73
CA VAL A 43 19.46 4.24 -6.86
C VAL A 43 18.02 4.70 -7.19
N ASN A 44 17.65 4.74 -8.46
CA ASN A 44 16.28 5.04 -8.87
C ASN A 44 15.31 3.93 -8.43
N ASP A 45 15.69 2.66 -8.57
CA ASP A 45 14.86 1.54 -8.10
C ASP A 45 14.62 1.60 -6.58
N ILE A 46 15.66 1.93 -5.80
CA ILE A 46 15.55 2.13 -4.34
C ILE A 46 14.59 3.29 -4.03
N GLU A 47 14.65 4.39 -4.78
CA GLU A 47 13.75 5.53 -4.59
C GLU A 47 12.28 5.18 -4.89
N GLN A 48 12.01 4.46 -5.98
CA GLN A 48 10.65 4.03 -6.34
C GLN A 48 10.08 3.04 -5.31
N LEU A 49 10.88 2.07 -4.86
CA LEU A 49 10.50 1.13 -3.79
C LEU A 49 10.29 1.84 -2.44
N SER A 50 11.07 2.89 -2.18
CA SER A 50 10.93 3.74 -0.99
C SER A 50 9.60 4.50 -0.99
N ILE A 51 9.18 5.02 -2.14
CA ILE A 51 7.90 5.72 -2.31
C ILE A 51 6.73 4.74 -2.17
N SER A 52 6.76 3.59 -2.86
CA SER A 52 5.68 2.60 -2.82
C SER A 52 5.48 1.98 -1.42
N SER A 53 6.57 1.77 -0.67
CA SER A 53 6.52 1.28 0.71
C SER A 53 6.07 2.33 1.75
N SER A 54 5.97 3.61 1.35
CA SER A 54 5.52 4.73 2.18
C SER A 54 4.03 5.05 2.05
N VAL A 55 3.35 4.53 1.01
CA VAL A 55 1.90 4.69 0.83
C VAL A 55 1.17 4.08 2.04
N GLU A 56 0.47 4.93 2.76
CA GLU A 56 0.19 4.79 4.19
C GLU A 56 -0.84 3.68 4.50
N THR A 57 -0.40 2.67 5.25
CA THR A 57 -1.30 1.69 5.91
C THR A 57 -2.32 2.34 6.84
N ASN A 58 -2.03 3.55 7.34
CA ASN A 58 -2.95 4.29 8.21
C ASN A 58 -4.18 4.79 7.44
N GLY A 59 -4.00 5.28 6.21
CA GLY A 59 -5.09 5.65 5.31
C GLY A 59 -5.95 4.44 4.97
N VAL A 60 -5.32 3.31 4.60
CA VAL A 60 -6.02 2.05 4.31
C VAL A 60 -6.79 1.51 5.53
N THR A 61 -6.25 1.66 6.74
CA THR A 61 -6.91 1.20 7.97
C THR A 61 -8.10 2.07 8.36
N LEU A 62 -7.98 3.40 8.23
CA LEU A 62 -9.08 4.36 8.44
C LEU A 62 -10.17 4.16 7.39
N ASP A 63 -9.79 4.00 6.14
CA ASP A 63 -10.69 3.79 5.01
C ASP A 63 -11.39 2.42 5.07
N LYS A 64 -10.74 1.41 5.64
CA LYS A 64 -11.37 0.13 6.00
C LYS A 64 -12.41 0.33 7.10
N ALA A 65 -12.03 0.92 8.23
CA ALA A 65 -12.97 1.17 9.34
C ALA A 65 -14.19 1.99 8.89
N GLY A 66 -14.00 2.99 8.04
CA GLY A 66 -15.07 3.77 7.42
C GLY A 66 -16.02 2.91 6.57
N SER A 67 -15.49 2.11 5.65
CA SER A 67 -16.32 1.19 4.84
C SER A 67 -17.06 0.15 5.67
N ARG A 68 -16.49 -0.31 6.79
CA ARG A 68 -17.19 -1.21 7.73
C ARG A 68 -18.44 -0.54 8.30
N MET A 69 -18.32 0.71 8.74
CA MET A 69 -19.42 1.45 9.34
C MET A 69 -20.52 1.73 8.32
N ILE A 70 -20.16 2.12 7.10
CA ILE A 70 -21.11 2.34 5.99
C ILE A 70 -21.89 1.06 5.71
N LEU A 71 -21.21 -0.08 5.57
CA LEU A 71 -21.86 -1.37 5.34
C LEU A 71 -22.82 -1.74 6.48
N ILE A 72 -22.41 -1.56 7.74
CA ILE A 72 -23.25 -1.85 8.91
C ILE A 72 -24.51 -0.98 8.92
N ASP A 73 -24.38 0.32 8.64
CA ASP A 73 -25.51 1.24 8.63
C ASP A 73 -26.54 0.86 7.55
N LEU A 74 -26.08 0.60 6.33
CA LEU A 74 -26.93 0.17 5.23
C LEU A 74 -27.61 -1.17 5.50
N ILE A 75 -26.92 -2.14 6.11
CA ILE A 75 -27.53 -3.40 6.56
C ILE A 75 -28.70 -3.11 7.52
N ILE A 76 -28.50 -2.24 8.51
CA ILE A 76 -29.54 -1.91 9.49
C ILE A 76 -30.74 -1.25 8.83
N GLN A 77 -30.51 -0.32 7.89
CA GLN A 77 -31.57 0.36 7.16
C GLN A 77 -32.43 -0.64 6.38
N VAL A 78 -31.80 -1.55 5.63
CA VAL A 78 -32.52 -2.58 4.87
C VAL A 78 -33.23 -3.57 5.81
N VAL A 79 -32.55 -4.06 6.85
CA VAL A 79 -33.13 -4.99 7.84
C VAL A 79 -34.37 -4.41 8.52
N ARG A 80 -34.41 -3.10 8.81
CA ARG A 80 -35.63 -2.46 9.36
C ARG A 80 -36.82 -2.61 8.42
N VAL A 81 -36.63 -2.39 7.13
CA VAL A 81 -37.69 -2.56 6.13
C VAL A 81 -38.10 -4.03 6.02
N LEU A 82 -37.12 -4.95 5.99
CA LEU A 82 -37.38 -6.39 5.96
C LEU A 82 -38.17 -6.87 7.20
N LYS A 83 -37.85 -6.35 8.39
CA LYS A 83 -38.57 -6.66 9.64
C LYS A 83 -40.02 -6.19 9.61
N VAL A 84 -40.26 -4.99 9.09
CA VAL A 84 -41.61 -4.45 8.91
C VAL A 84 -42.41 -5.35 7.97
N TYR A 85 -41.87 -5.65 6.79
CA TYR A 85 -42.51 -6.53 5.82
C TYR A 85 -42.77 -7.94 6.39
N ALA A 86 -41.79 -8.56 7.04
CA ALA A 86 -41.92 -9.88 7.65
C ALA A 86 -43.00 -9.93 8.74
N THR A 87 -43.17 -8.84 9.49
CA THR A 87 -44.23 -8.71 10.51
C THR A 87 -45.61 -8.65 9.86
N PHE A 88 -45.78 -7.88 8.78
CA PHE A 88 -47.07 -7.77 8.07
C PHE A 88 -47.44 -9.04 7.28
N THR A 89 -46.45 -9.83 6.87
CA THR A 89 -46.65 -11.09 6.13
C THR A 89 -46.58 -12.35 6.99
N ASN A 90 -46.37 -12.20 8.30
CA ASN A 90 -46.19 -13.30 9.25
C ASN A 90 -45.05 -14.29 8.87
N ASN A 91 -44.01 -13.80 8.19
CA ASN A 91 -42.88 -14.60 7.74
C ASN A 91 -41.81 -14.72 8.84
N GLN A 92 -42.03 -15.66 9.77
CA GLN A 92 -41.14 -15.90 10.91
C GLN A 92 -39.73 -16.37 10.52
N ILE A 93 -39.59 -17.08 9.40
CA ILE A 93 -38.31 -17.59 8.90
C ILE A 93 -37.42 -16.40 8.54
N MET A 94 -37.96 -15.48 7.73
CA MET A 94 -37.26 -14.26 7.34
C MET A 94 -36.90 -13.41 8.56
N MET A 95 -37.81 -13.28 9.53
CA MET A 95 -37.59 -12.52 10.76
C MET A 95 -36.40 -13.05 11.58
N ASN A 96 -36.26 -14.37 11.69
CA ASN A 96 -35.15 -15.00 12.42
C ASN A 96 -33.81 -14.85 11.68
N ASP A 97 -33.80 -14.90 10.35
CA ASP A 97 -32.58 -14.79 9.57
C ASP A 97 -32.00 -13.37 9.52
N ILE A 98 -32.88 -12.35 9.59
CA ILE A 98 -32.52 -10.92 9.54
C ILE A 98 -32.42 -10.27 10.93
N ASP A 99 -32.60 -11.02 12.03
CA ASP A 99 -32.54 -10.42 13.36
C ASP A 99 -31.10 -10.06 13.76
N VAL A 100 -30.70 -8.87 13.35
CA VAL A 100 -29.38 -8.30 13.65
C VAL A 100 -29.53 -6.91 14.26
N THR A 101 -28.62 -6.58 15.17
CA THR A 101 -28.50 -5.27 15.80
C THR A 101 -27.15 -4.65 15.46
N ASN A 102 -27.04 -3.33 15.56
CA ASN A 102 -25.78 -2.62 15.32
C ASN A 102 -24.64 -3.19 16.19
N SER A 103 -24.90 -3.35 17.49
CA SER A 103 -23.96 -3.93 18.44
C SER A 103 -23.50 -5.35 18.07
N LEU A 104 -24.40 -6.16 17.50
CA LEU A 104 -24.06 -7.51 17.01
C LEU A 104 -23.15 -7.41 15.78
N LEU A 105 -23.53 -6.61 14.78
CA LEU A 105 -22.79 -6.44 13.53
C LEU A 105 -21.36 -5.91 13.76
N LEU A 106 -21.20 -4.97 14.70
CA LEU A 106 -19.90 -4.45 15.10
C LEU A 106 -18.96 -5.53 15.64
N ARG A 107 -19.51 -6.54 16.34
CA ARG A 107 -18.76 -7.65 16.96
C ARG A 107 -18.47 -8.80 16.01
N LEU A 108 -19.10 -8.86 14.83
CA LEU A 108 -18.88 -9.94 13.87
C LEU A 108 -17.46 -9.90 13.30
N SER A 109 -16.88 -11.07 13.04
CA SER A 109 -15.67 -11.15 12.22
C SER A 109 -15.93 -10.63 10.81
N GLU A 110 -14.87 -10.27 10.09
CA GLU A 110 -14.96 -9.71 8.74
C GLU A 110 -15.72 -10.64 7.78
N GLN A 111 -15.47 -11.94 7.86
CA GLN A 111 -16.13 -12.95 7.04
C GLN A 111 -17.60 -13.17 7.45
N GLN A 112 -17.91 -13.14 8.75
CA GLN A 112 -19.29 -13.22 9.22
C GLN A 112 -20.12 -11.99 8.81
N LEU A 113 -19.51 -10.80 8.81
CA LEU A 113 -20.16 -9.57 8.36
C LEU A 113 -20.51 -9.65 6.87
N LEU A 114 -19.60 -10.15 6.02
CA LEU A 114 -19.88 -10.38 4.59
C LEU A 114 -21.03 -11.37 4.38
N VAL A 115 -20.98 -12.52 5.05
CA VAL A 115 -22.05 -13.54 4.94
C VAL A 115 -23.40 -12.96 5.35
N LYS A 116 -23.45 -12.14 6.41
CA LYS A 116 -24.70 -11.50 6.82
C LYS A 116 -25.17 -10.40 5.86
N ALA A 117 -24.26 -9.58 5.35
CA ALA A 117 -24.58 -8.60 4.33
C ALA A 117 -25.19 -9.25 3.08
N GLN A 118 -24.57 -10.33 2.59
CA GLN A 118 -25.04 -11.08 1.43
C GLN A 118 -26.45 -11.66 1.66
N LYS A 119 -26.69 -12.29 2.82
CA LYS A 119 -28.03 -12.79 3.17
C LYS A 119 -29.09 -11.69 3.17
N VAL A 120 -28.76 -10.51 3.70
CA VAL A 120 -29.69 -9.37 3.71
C VAL A 120 -30.00 -8.89 2.29
N VAL A 121 -28.99 -8.84 1.41
CA VAL A 121 -29.19 -8.51 -0.01
C VAL A 121 -30.07 -9.55 -0.71
N GLU A 122 -29.84 -10.84 -0.48
CA GLU A 122 -30.64 -11.92 -1.06
C GLU A 122 -32.12 -11.82 -0.64
N HIS A 123 -32.38 -11.62 0.65
CA HIS A 123 -33.74 -11.40 1.14
C HIS A 123 -34.35 -10.11 0.56
N ALA A 124 -33.61 -9.01 0.52
CA ALA A 124 -34.09 -7.75 -0.03
C ALA A 124 -34.46 -7.87 -1.51
N LYS A 125 -33.64 -8.57 -2.31
CA LYS A 125 -33.94 -8.86 -3.72
C LYS A 125 -35.18 -9.73 -3.88
N SER A 126 -35.35 -10.75 -3.03
CA SER A 126 -36.50 -11.67 -3.13
C SER A 126 -37.85 -11.00 -2.90
N ILE A 127 -37.89 -9.92 -2.11
CA ILE A 127 -39.13 -9.21 -1.77
C ILE A 127 -39.23 -7.83 -2.41
N GLN A 128 -38.31 -7.47 -3.31
CA GLN A 128 -38.15 -6.11 -3.80
C GLN A 128 -39.43 -5.53 -4.43
N SER A 129 -40.15 -6.32 -5.22
CA SER A 129 -41.41 -5.89 -5.84
C SER A 129 -42.55 -5.65 -4.83
N GLU A 130 -42.56 -6.38 -3.72
CA GLU A 130 -43.61 -6.31 -2.69
C GLU A 130 -43.28 -5.29 -1.59
N ALA A 131 -42.00 -5.10 -1.32
CA ALA A 131 -41.47 -4.20 -0.29
C ALA A 131 -41.24 -2.77 -0.80
N GLN A 132 -41.50 -2.49 -2.07
CA GLN A 132 -41.38 -1.16 -2.67
C GLN A 132 -42.24 -0.13 -1.91
N ASN A 133 -43.46 -0.53 -1.51
CA ASN A 133 -44.38 0.28 -0.71
C ASN A 133 -43.90 0.54 0.73
N TYR A 134 -42.94 -0.25 1.23
CA TYR A 134 -42.33 -0.09 2.56
C TYR A 134 -41.01 0.68 2.49
N GLY A 135 -40.67 1.25 1.32
CA GLY A 135 -39.49 2.09 1.13
C GLY A 135 -38.21 1.31 0.80
N LEU A 136 -38.32 0.04 0.37
CA LEU A 136 -37.21 -0.72 -0.23
C LEU A 136 -37.16 -0.41 -1.73
N THR A 137 -36.36 0.59 -2.11
CA THR A 137 -36.12 0.94 -3.52
C THR A 137 -34.97 0.12 -4.11
N GLU A 138 -34.91 0.01 -5.44
CA GLU A 138 -33.76 -0.59 -6.14
C GLU A 138 -32.45 0.10 -5.79
N GLU A 139 -32.49 1.44 -5.65
CA GLU A 139 -31.35 2.26 -5.24
C GLU A 139 -30.77 1.81 -3.89
N LYS A 140 -31.60 1.55 -2.88
CA LYS A 140 -31.12 1.10 -1.56
C LYS A 140 -30.47 -0.29 -1.58
N ILE A 141 -30.96 -1.18 -2.45
CA ILE A 141 -30.35 -2.50 -2.64
C ILE A 141 -29.01 -2.35 -3.38
N ALA A 142 -28.94 -1.45 -4.36
CA ALA A 142 -27.71 -1.13 -5.08
C ALA A 142 -26.66 -0.49 -4.16
N GLU A 143 -27.04 0.46 -3.31
CA GLU A 143 -26.15 1.08 -2.30
C GLU A 143 -25.58 0.03 -1.33
N LEU A 144 -26.43 -0.89 -0.85
CA LEU A 144 -25.97 -1.98 0.03
C LEU A 144 -24.99 -2.92 -0.68
N LEU A 145 -25.24 -3.24 -1.96
CA LEU A 145 -24.34 -4.05 -2.79
C LEU A 145 -22.99 -3.36 -3.03
N GLU A 146 -23.02 -2.07 -3.36
CA GLU A 146 -21.80 -1.29 -3.57
C GLU A 146 -20.96 -1.21 -2.30
N ALA A 147 -21.61 -1.02 -1.14
CA ALA A 147 -20.93 -1.04 0.15
C ALA A 147 -20.35 -2.43 0.49
N TYR A 148 -21.05 -3.51 0.10
CA TYR A 148 -20.56 -4.88 0.24
C TYR A 148 -19.30 -5.11 -0.61
N ASP A 149 -19.33 -4.75 -1.89
CA ASP A 149 -18.20 -4.95 -2.82
C ASP A 149 -16.99 -4.10 -2.43
N THR A 150 -17.23 -2.86 -1.98
CA THR A 150 -16.19 -1.98 -1.44
C THR A 150 -15.53 -2.57 -0.18
N TRP A 151 -16.33 -3.11 0.75
CA TRP A 151 -15.78 -3.77 1.94
C TRP A 151 -15.04 -5.07 1.59
N HIS A 152 -15.57 -5.86 0.66
CA HIS A 152 -14.98 -7.13 0.23
C HIS A 152 -13.61 -6.93 -0.45
N SER A 153 -13.50 -5.97 -1.37
CA SER A 153 -12.24 -5.63 -2.04
C SER A 153 -11.17 -5.14 -1.06
N LYS A 154 -11.55 -4.34 -0.04
CA LYS A 154 -10.66 -3.88 1.03
C LYS A 154 -10.16 -4.99 1.95
N LEU A 155 -10.87 -6.12 2.06
CA LEU A 155 -10.40 -7.27 2.83
C LEU A 155 -9.28 -8.02 2.11
N SER A 156 -9.35 -8.09 0.78
CA SER A 156 -8.29 -8.65 -0.06
C SER A 156 -7.04 -7.77 -0.04
N SER A 157 -7.22 -6.44 -0.13
CA SER A 157 -6.12 -5.49 -0.23
C SER A 157 -5.21 -5.44 1.01
N VAL A 158 -5.74 -5.62 2.22
CA VAL A 158 -4.90 -5.55 3.43
C VAL A 158 -3.88 -6.69 3.50
N ARG A 159 -4.24 -7.90 3.06
CA ARG A 159 -3.29 -9.03 3.05
C ARG A 159 -2.25 -8.89 1.94
N THR A 160 -2.64 -8.38 0.76
CA THR A 160 -1.68 -8.10 -0.31
C THR A 160 -0.73 -6.97 0.11
N THR A 161 -1.21 -5.89 0.74
CA THR A 161 -0.35 -4.80 1.20
C THR A 161 0.69 -5.25 2.24
N VAL A 162 0.36 -6.20 3.13
CA VAL A 162 1.34 -6.75 4.09
C VAL A 162 2.40 -7.60 3.39
N VAL A 163 2.01 -8.43 2.43
CA VAL A 163 2.94 -9.27 1.65
C VAL A 163 3.82 -8.41 0.73
N GLU A 164 3.22 -7.45 0.04
CA GLU A 164 3.90 -6.46 -0.81
C GLU A 164 4.89 -5.64 0.00
N ARG A 165 4.57 -5.24 1.23
CA ARG A 165 5.49 -4.51 2.10
C ARG A 165 6.69 -5.35 2.54
N LYS A 166 6.47 -6.64 2.86
CA LYS A 166 7.56 -7.55 3.20
C LYS A 166 8.48 -7.74 1.99
N ASN A 167 7.91 -8.01 0.83
CA ASN A 167 8.66 -8.16 -0.42
C ASN A 167 9.40 -6.87 -0.80
N ALA A 168 8.77 -5.69 -0.65
CA ALA A 168 9.40 -4.40 -0.90
C ALA A 168 10.54 -4.11 0.08
N GLY A 169 10.42 -4.55 1.35
CA GLY A 169 11.49 -4.49 2.33
C GLY A 169 12.69 -5.36 1.94
N ASP A 170 12.43 -6.64 1.62
CA ASP A 170 13.46 -7.58 1.19
C ASP A 170 14.15 -7.13 -0.12
N GLN A 171 13.37 -6.58 -1.06
CA GLN A 171 13.89 -6.00 -2.30
C GLN A 171 14.74 -4.75 -2.04
N LEU A 172 14.31 -3.87 -1.15
CA LEU A 172 15.05 -2.64 -0.84
C LEU A 172 16.40 -2.95 -0.17
N ASP A 173 16.45 -3.96 0.70
CA ASP A 173 17.71 -4.45 1.27
C ASP A 173 18.63 -5.06 0.20
N ALA A 174 18.07 -5.85 -0.73
CA ALA A 174 18.84 -6.42 -1.84
C ALA A 174 19.43 -5.33 -2.75
N HIS A 175 18.64 -4.32 -3.14
CA HIS A 175 19.12 -3.21 -3.96
C HIS A 175 20.15 -2.34 -3.24
N ILE A 176 20.04 -2.18 -1.92
CA ILE A 176 21.07 -1.48 -1.13
C ILE A 176 22.40 -2.23 -1.16
N ASN A 177 22.38 -3.56 -1.06
CA ASN A 177 23.59 -4.38 -1.16
C ASN A 177 24.22 -4.24 -2.56
N VAL A 178 23.40 -4.30 -3.62
CA VAL A 178 23.87 -4.10 -4.99
C VAL A 178 24.50 -2.71 -5.17
N ALA A 179 23.89 -1.65 -4.62
CA ALA A 179 24.45 -0.30 -4.67
C ALA A 179 25.80 -0.21 -3.90
N ASP A 180 25.88 -0.83 -2.73
CA ASP A 180 27.13 -0.90 -1.95
C ASP A 180 28.23 -1.67 -2.68
N ASP A 181 27.89 -2.75 -3.38
CA ASP A 181 28.82 -3.57 -4.16
C ASP A 181 29.32 -2.81 -5.40
N ILE A 182 28.46 -2.06 -6.09
CA ILE A 182 28.87 -1.21 -7.21
C ILE A 182 29.80 -0.09 -6.73
N LEU A 183 29.47 0.54 -5.60
CA LEU A 183 30.31 1.60 -5.04
C LEU A 183 31.68 1.05 -4.61
N LYS A 184 31.73 0.02 -3.75
CA LYS A 184 32.99 -0.52 -3.22
C LYS A 184 33.80 -1.29 -4.25
N GLY A 185 33.14 -2.09 -5.07
CA GLY A 185 33.78 -3.01 -5.99
C GLY A 185 34.13 -2.41 -7.35
N LYS A 186 33.65 -1.20 -7.67
CA LYS A 186 33.91 -0.55 -8.95
C LYS A 186 34.29 0.91 -8.80
N ILE A 187 33.39 1.75 -8.29
CA ILE A 187 33.57 3.21 -8.34
C ILE A 187 34.66 3.68 -7.36
N ASP A 188 34.68 3.16 -6.13
CA ASP A 188 35.71 3.46 -5.13
C ASP A 188 37.10 3.07 -5.68
N LEU A 189 37.22 1.88 -6.30
CA LEU A 189 38.49 1.41 -6.89
C LEU A 189 38.95 2.27 -8.08
N LEU A 190 38.03 2.72 -8.93
CA LEU A 190 38.34 3.61 -10.05
C LEU A 190 38.83 4.97 -9.58
N LEU A 191 38.29 5.48 -8.47
CA LEU A 191 38.70 6.78 -7.91
C LEU A 191 39.94 6.69 -7.02
N ASP A 192 40.28 5.52 -6.48
CA ASP A 192 41.60 5.34 -5.85
C ASP A 192 42.75 5.56 -6.87
N LEU A 193 42.51 5.37 -8.18
CA LEU A 193 43.48 5.70 -9.23
C LEU A 193 43.73 7.21 -9.38
N SER A 194 42.77 8.05 -8.99
CA SER A 194 42.92 9.51 -9.03
C SER A 194 43.54 10.09 -7.76
N GLN A 195 43.76 9.28 -6.72
CA GLN A 195 44.30 9.74 -5.43
C GLN A 195 45.64 10.49 -5.55
N ASN A 196 46.53 10.00 -6.41
CA ASN A 196 47.88 10.58 -6.58
C ASN A 196 47.95 11.62 -7.71
N THR A 197 47.02 11.57 -8.66
CA THR A 197 47.03 12.43 -9.86
C THR A 197 46.12 13.65 -9.69
N GLN A 198 45.01 13.52 -8.96
CA GLN A 198 44.02 14.57 -8.70
C GLN A 198 43.48 14.45 -7.26
N PRO A 199 44.28 14.82 -6.24
CA PRO A 199 43.92 14.64 -4.82
C PRO A 199 42.64 15.37 -4.41
N ASP A 200 42.39 16.56 -4.96
CA ASP A 200 41.18 17.35 -4.65
C ASP A 200 39.91 16.63 -5.10
N LEU A 201 39.93 16.05 -6.32
CA LEU A 201 38.83 15.25 -6.86
C LEU A 201 38.55 14.02 -5.98
N TYR A 202 39.60 13.35 -5.51
CA TYR A 202 39.48 12.22 -4.58
C TYR A 202 38.84 12.61 -3.24
N ASN A 203 39.27 13.73 -2.68
CA ASN A 203 38.77 14.20 -1.38
C ASN A 203 37.29 14.61 -1.45
N GLU A 204 36.87 15.30 -2.51
CA GLU A 204 35.46 15.65 -2.72
C GLU A 204 34.57 14.42 -2.89
N TYR A 205 35.07 13.37 -3.57
CA TYR A 205 34.36 12.11 -3.68
C TYR A 205 34.19 11.43 -2.31
N LYS A 206 35.26 11.34 -1.52
CA LYS A 206 35.18 10.74 -0.17
C LYS A 206 34.23 11.51 0.74
N ALA A 207 34.22 12.84 0.66
CA ALA A 207 33.24 13.67 1.37
C ALA A 207 31.79 13.36 0.92
N SER A 208 31.58 13.11 -0.38
CA SER A 208 30.28 12.72 -0.93
C SER A 208 29.82 11.32 -0.46
N ARG A 209 30.77 10.43 -0.13
CA ARG A 209 30.53 9.07 0.38
C ARG A 209 30.21 9.01 1.88
N GLU A 210 30.42 10.09 2.63
CA GLU A 210 30.10 10.13 4.06
C GLU A 210 28.60 10.13 4.29
N ILE A 211 28.14 9.22 5.16
CA ILE A 211 26.74 9.17 5.57
C ILE A 211 26.52 10.23 6.66
N VAL A 212 25.95 11.36 6.26
CA VAL A 212 25.58 12.43 7.20
C VAL A 212 24.33 12.01 7.99
N ASN A 213 24.53 11.63 9.25
CA ASN A 213 23.47 11.38 10.23
C ASN A 213 23.12 12.70 10.95
N ARG A 214 22.41 13.62 10.29
CA ARG A 214 21.96 14.88 10.91
C ARG A 214 20.44 14.96 10.97
#